data_AF-A0A842WBH5-F1
#
_entry.id   AF-A0A842WBH5-F1
#
_cell.length_a   1.000
_cell.length_b   1.000
_cell.length_c   1.000
_cell.angle_alpha   90.00
_cell.angle_beta   90.00
_cell.angle_gamma   90.00
#
_symmetry.space_group_name_H-M   'P 1'
#
loop_
_entity.id
_entity.type
_entity.pdbx_description
1 polymer ?
#
loop_
_entity_poly.entity_id
_entity_poly.type
_entity_poly.pdbx_seq_one_letter_code
_entity_poly.pdbx_strand_id
1 'polypeptide(L)'
;MLLSYMLVVVETPRGSLSKFAFKNGIFEVEYRTPFPSFFNYGFVKNTRGADGMPEDAIVLGKTLKQGSEVEVQEVGTVYFIDDGLVDDKMITSLDGRVTFMDRVMITVFFTAYMVFKTVHYYIEEDRVVRCRYHGFSLKAGI
;
A
#
# COMPACT_ATOMS: atom_id res chain seq x y z
N MET A 1 -12.78 20.95 -10.39
CA MET A 1 -11.57 20.14 -10.20
C MET A 1 -11.72 18.95 -11.14
N LEU A 2 -10.87 18.83 -12.17
CA LEU A 2 -10.90 17.65 -13.04
C LEU A 2 -10.50 16.44 -12.20
N LEU A 3 -11.31 15.38 -12.21
CA LEU A 3 -10.97 14.11 -11.55
C LEU A 3 -9.81 13.51 -12.34
N SER A 4 -8.60 13.58 -11.77
CA SER A 4 -7.43 12.94 -12.37
C SER A 4 -7.43 11.47 -11.96
N TYR A 5 -7.73 10.61 -12.93
CA TYR A 5 -7.61 9.17 -12.77
C TYR A 5 -6.17 8.72 -13.04
N MET A 6 -5.79 7.62 -12.41
CA MET A 6 -4.50 6.96 -12.60
C MET A 6 -4.68 5.46 -12.67
N LEU A 7 -3.69 4.78 -13.23
CA LEU A 7 -3.72 3.33 -13.39
C LEU A 7 -2.82 2.67 -12.34
N VAL A 8 -3.40 1.81 -11.49
CA VAL A 8 -2.67 1.00 -10.53
C VAL A 8 -2.60 -0.43 -11.03
N VAL A 9 -1.40 -1.03 -11.00
CA VAL A 9 -1.20 -2.45 -11.26
C VAL A 9 -1.24 -3.19 -9.92
N VAL A 10 -2.21 -4.07 -9.73
CA VAL A 10 -2.40 -4.80 -8.46
C VAL A 10 -1.38 -5.92 -8.32
N GLU A 11 -0.52 -5.84 -7.31
CA GLU A 11 0.45 -6.87 -6.97
C GLU A 11 -0.09 -7.82 -5.91
N THR A 12 -0.68 -7.29 -4.85
CA THR A 12 -1.20 -8.08 -3.73
C THR A 12 -2.70 -7.89 -3.58
N PRO A 13 -3.52 -8.89 -3.93
CA PRO A 13 -4.96 -8.85 -3.71
C PRO A 13 -5.33 -8.64 -2.23
N ARG A 14 -6.42 -7.90 -1.99
CA ARG A 14 -7.07 -7.85 -0.68
C ARG A 14 -7.39 -9.26 -0.19
N GLY A 15 -7.04 -9.56 1.05
CA GLY A 15 -7.21 -10.87 1.67
C GLY A 15 -5.99 -11.79 1.54
N SER A 16 -4.97 -11.41 0.78
CA SER A 16 -3.76 -12.24 0.61
C SER A 16 -2.94 -12.36 1.90
N LEU A 17 -2.38 -13.54 2.15
CA LEU A 17 -1.39 -13.82 3.21
C LEU A 17 0.07 -13.68 2.72
N SER A 18 0.27 -13.24 1.49
CA SER A 18 1.59 -12.99 0.90
C SER A 18 1.62 -11.58 0.32
N LYS A 19 2.67 -10.81 0.64
CA LYS A 19 2.99 -9.60 -0.11
C LYS A 19 3.76 -10.02 -1.36
N PHE A 20 3.30 -9.53 -2.49
CA PHE A 20 3.96 -9.71 -3.77
C PHE A 20 4.59 -8.40 -4.23
N ALA A 21 5.64 -8.53 -5.03
CA ALA A 21 6.26 -7.45 -5.78
C ALA A 21 6.38 -7.87 -7.25
N PHE A 22 6.16 -6.93 -8.17
CA PHE A 22 6.34 -7.12 -9.59
C PHE A 22 7.77 -6.77 -9.99
N LYS A 23 8.57 -7.80 -10.29
CA LYS A 23 9.99 -7.67 -10.65
C LYS A 23 10.25 -8.48 -11.92
N ASN A 24 11.01 -7.93 -12.86
CA ASN A 24 11.42 -8.63 -14.09
C ASN A 24 10.27 -9.28 -14.90
N GLY A 25 9.08 -8.67 -14.88
CA GLY A 25 7.92 -9.18 -15.62
C GLY A 25 7.12 -10.27 -14.91
N ILE A 26 7.45 -10.62 -13.67
CA ILE A 26 6.76 -11.65 -12.88
C ILE A 26 6.39 -11.13 -11.48
N PHE A 27 5.37 -11.74 -10.86
CA PHE A 27 4.99 -11.47 -9.47
C PHE A 27 5.72 -12.44 -8.55
N GLU A 28 6.59 -11.92 -7.70
CA GLU A 28 7.36 -12.70 -6.73
C GLU A 28 6.80 -12.48 -5.33
N VAL A 29 6.82 -13.53 -4.49
CA VAL A 29 6.50 -13.38 -3.07
C VAL A 29 7.67 -12.71 -2.37
N GLU A 30 7.44 -11.52 -1.82
CA GLU A 30 8.47 -10.79 -1.07
C GLU A 30 8.56 -11.30 0.36
N TYR A 31 7.40 -11.46 1.02
CA TYR A 31 7.30 -12.14 2.30
C TYR A 31 5.86 -12.60 2.56
N ARG A 32 5.73 -13.52 3.53
CA ARG A 32 4.44 -13.95 4.04
C ARG A 32 4.10 -13.21 5.31
N THR A 33 2.81 -12.98 5.52
CA THR A 33 2.29 -12.30 6.70
C THR A 33 1.32 -13.23 7.44
N PRO A 34 1.32 -13.23 8.78
CA PRO A 34 0.39 -14.04 9.58
C PRO A 34 -1.06 -13.55 9.48
N PHE A 35 -1.30 -12.36 8.94
CA PHE A 35 -2.62 -11.76 8.78
C PHE A 35 -2.89 -11.37 7.32
N PRO A 36 -4.14 -11.43 6.86
CA PRO A 36 -4.47 -11.07 5.49
C PRO A 36 -4.32 -9.56 5.26
N SER A 37 -3.91 -9.17 4.05
CA SER A 37 -3.93 -7.77 3.63
C SER A 37 -5.35 -7.20 3.65
N PHE A 38 -5.55 -6.03 4.26
CA PHE A 38 -6.87 -5.40 4.33
C PHE A 38 -7.26 -4.69 3.03
N PHE A 39 -6.27 -4.36 2.20
CA PHE A 39 -6.43 -3.61 0.95
C PHE A 39 -5.78 -4.38 -0.21
N ASN A 40 -6.16 -4.02 -1.44
CA ASN A 40 -5.33 -4.39 -2.59
C ASN A 40 -4.09 -3.48 -2.59
N TYR A 41 -2.91 -4.04 -2.80
CA TYR A 41 -1.67 -3.27 -2.99
C TYR A 41 -1.19 -3.39 -4.42
N GLY A 42 -0.50 -2.36 -4.87
CA GLY A 42 0.16 -2.33 -6.15
C GLY A 42 1.01 -1.08 -6.29
N PHE A 43 1.34 -0.74 -7.53
CA PHE A 43 2.07 0.48 -7.85
C PHE A 43 1.34 1.29 -8.92
N VAL A 44 1.52 2.61 -8.90
CA VAL A 44 0.96 3.51 -9.90
C VAL A 44 1.79 3.44 -11.18
N LYS A 45 1.18 2.98 -12.27
CA LYS A 45 1.84 2.84 -13.58
C LYS A 45 2.28 4.20 -14.11
N ASN A 46 3.45 4.25 -14.75
CA ASN A 46 4.03 5.46 -15.35
C ASN A 46 4.34 6.59 -14.35
N THR A 47 4.45 6.29 -13.06
CA THR A 47 5.02 7.20 -12.06
C THR A 47 6.48 6.86 -11.78
N ARG A 48 7.20 7.83 -11.21
CA ARG A 48 8.57 7.65 -10.77
C ARG A 48 8.75 8.44 -9.47
N GLY A 49 8.75 7.73 -8.35
CA GLY A 49 9.02 8.25 -7.02
C GLY A 49 10.46 8.75 -6.88
N ALA A 50 10.76 9.28 -5.69
CA ALA A 50 12.05 9.92 -5.38
C ALA A 50 13.25 8.95 -5.49
N ASP A 51 13.01 7.65 -5.29
CA ASP A 51 13.97 6.56 -5.42
C ASP A 51 14.10 6.03 -6.86
N GLY A 52 13.31 6.55 -7.79
CA GLY A 52 13.29 6.11 -9.18
C GLY A 52 12.36 4.93 -9.47
N MET A 53 11.65 4.41 -8.45
CA MET A 53 10.69 3.32 -8.55
C MET A 53 9.26 3.86 -8.70
N PRO A 54 8.30 3.09 -9.23
CA PRO A 54 6.89 3.48 -9.21
C PRO A 54 6.36 3.72 -7.79
N GLU A 55 5.43 4.65 -7.62
CA GLU A 55 4.84 4.93 -6.30
C GLU A 55 3.93 3.79 -5.85
N ASP A 56 4.11 3.34 -4.60
CA ASP A 56 3.25 2.33 -3.96
C ASP A 56 1.84 2.87 -3.72
N ALA A 57 0.84 2.02 -3.92
CA ALA A 57 -0.55 2.36 -3.74
C ALA A 57 -1.34 1.26 -3.02
N ILE A 58 -2.28 1.68 -2.17
CA ILE A 58 -3.41 0.86 -1.74
C ILE A 58 -4.66 1.24 -2.53
N VAL A 59 -5.47 0.24 -2.89
CA VAL A 59 -6.75 0.44 -3.58
C VAL A 59 -7.91 0.05 -2.67
N LEU A 60 -8.72 1.04 -2.31
CA LEU A 60 -9.97 0.89 -1.57
C LEU A 60 -11.07 0.32 -2.46
N GLY A 61 -11.86 -0.60 -1.91
CA GLY A 61 -13.00 -1.22 -2.58
C GLY A 61 -12.97 -2.75 -2.54
N LYS A 62 -13.54 -3.37 -3.58
CA LYS A 62 -13.64 -4.83 -3.72
C LYS A 62 -12.26 -5.48 -3.92
N THR A 63 -12.18 -6.79 -3.66
CA THR A 63 -10.97 -7.56 -3.99
C THR A 63 -10.73 -7.58 -5.50
N LEU A 64 -9.48 -7.36 -5.88
CA LEU A 64 -8.99 -7.35 -7.26
C LEU A 64 -8.06 -8.54 -7.50
N LYS A 65 -7.89 -8.93 -8.76
CA LYS A 65 -6.97 -10.01 -9.15
C LYS A 65 -5.54 -9.47 -9.24
N GLN A 66 -4.56 -10.29 -8.86
CA GLN A 66 -3.14 -9.98 -9.11
C GLN A 66 -2.92 -9.77 -10.61
N GLY A 67 -2.12 -8.76 -10.96
CA GLY A 67 -1.86 -8.31 -12.32
C GLY A 67 -2.97 -7.52 -12.98
N SER A 68 -4.09 -7.24 -12.29
CA SER A 68 -5.10 -6.34 -12.85
C SER A 68 -4.58 -4.89 -12.90
N GLU A 69 -4.80 -4.23 -14.03
CA GLU A 69 -4.62 -2.78 -14.16
C GLU A 69 -5.98 -2.12 -13.92
N VAL A 70 -6.06 -1.27 -12.90
CA VAL A 70 -7.32 -0.62 -12.49
C VAL A 70 -7.19 0.88 -12.50
N GLU A 71 -8.19 1.53 -13.10
CA GLU A 71 -8.32 2.98 -13.07
C GLU A 71 -8.92 3.40 -11.73
N VAL A 72 -8.22 4.30 -11.02
CA VAL A 72 -8.54 4.71 -9.66
C VAL A 72 -8.36 6.21 -9.49
N GLN A 73 -8.98 6.75 -8.44
CA GLN A 73 -8.74 8.13 -8.01
C GLN A 73 -7.84 8.13 -6.78
N GLU A 74 -6.83 8.98 -6.77
CA GLU A 74 -6.08 9.26 -5.55
C GLU A 74 -6.93 10.08 -4.58
N VAL A 75 -7.04 9.58 -3.36
CA VAL A 75 -7.87 10.15 -2.30
C VAL A 75 -7.06 10.54 -1.07
N GLY A 76 -5.77 10.19 -1.00
CA GLY A 76 -4.92 10.54 0.14
C GLY A 76 -3.56 9.85 0.12
N THR A 77 -2.86 9.93 1.24
CA THR A 77 -1.53 9.35 1.43
C THR A 77 -1.40 8.80 2.84
N VAL A 78 -0.89 7.58 2.96
CA VAL A 78 -0.41 6.99 4.21
C VAL A 78 1.06 7.38 4.39
N TYR A 79 1.38 7.92 5.56
CA TYR A 79 2.75 8.30 5.90
C TYR A 79 3.42 7.18 6.69
N PHE A 80 4.49 6.62 6.14
CA PHE A 80 5.18 5.48 6.74
C PHE A 80 6.68 5.60 6.57
N ILE A 81 7.41 5.27 7.64
CA ILE A 81 8.87 5.15 7.62
C ILE A 81 9.21 3.67 7.78
N ASP A 82 9.93 3.11 6.81
CA ASP A 82 10.46 1.75 6.86
C ASP A 82 11.97 1.77 7.07
N ASP A 83 12.42 1.38 8.26
CA ASP A 83 13.82 1.45 8.69
C ASP A 83 14.55 2.78 8.37
N GLY A 84 13.91 3.90 8.70
CA GLY A 84 14.46 5.24 8.46
C GLY A 84 14.30 5.77 7.03
N LEU A 85 13.79 4.96 6.10
CA LEU A 85 13.46 5.38 4.74
C LEU A 85 11.98 5.79 4.65
N VAL A 86 11.69 6.83 3.85
CA VAL A 86 10.31 7.22 3.55
C VAL A 86 9.70 6.17 2.63
N ASP A 87 8.57 5.60 3.05
CA ASP A 87 7.85 4.52 2.38
C ASP A 87 6.34 4.84 2.36
N ASP A 88 6.05 6.09 1.99
CA ASP A 88 4.70 6.62 1.87
C ASP A 88 3.91 5.87 0.80
N LYS A 89 2.60 5.73 1.03
CA LYS A 89 1.72 4.95 0.15
C LYS A 89 0.54 5.77 -0.28
N MET A 90 0.29 5.82 -1.58
CA MET A 90 -0.86 6.47 -2.12
C MET A 90 -2.13 5.72 -1.73
N ILE A 91 -3.12 6.45 -1.21
CA ILE A 91 -4.46 5.92 -1.00
C ILE A 91 -5.25 6.20 -2.26
N THR A 92 -5.74 5.15 -2.90
CA THR A 92 -6.57 5.24 -4.09
C THR A 92 -7.92 4.56 -3.86
N SER A 93 -8.94 4.97 -4.60
CA SER A 93 -10.29 4.42 -4.50
C SER A 93 -10.88 4.15 -5.88
N LEU A 94 -11.55 3.00 -6.01
CA LEU A 94 -12.28 2.61 -7.23
C LEU A 94 -13.44 3.56 -7.55
N ASP A 95 -14.08 4.14 -6.53
CA ASP A 95 -15.24 5.03 -6.69
C ASP A 95 -14.96 6.47 -6.24
N GLY A 96 -13.73 6.77 -5.84
CA GLY A 96 -13.30 8.07 -5.35
C GLY A 96 -13.77 8.41 -3.95
N ARG A 97 -14.39 7.47 -3.22
CA ARG A 97 -14.90 7.71 -1.86
C ARG A 97 -14.02 7.05 -0.82
N VAL A 98 -14.04 7.61 0.40
CA VAL A 98 -13.40 7.04 1.58
C VAL A 98 -14.41 7.02 2.72
N THR A 99 -14.84 5.83 3.12
CA THR A 99 -15.81 5.67 4.22
C THR A 99 -15.14 5.86 5.59
N PHE A 100 -15.95 6.04 6.63
CA PHE A 100 -15.45 6.02 8.01
C PHE A 100 -14.73 4.71 8.35
N MET A 101 -15.26 3.57 7.86
CA MET A 101 -14.64 2.27 8.10
C MET A 101 -13.28 2.15 7.42
N ASP A 102 -13.11 2.69 6.20
CA ASP A 102 -11.81 2.72 5.52
C ASP A 102 -10.77 3.47 6.35
N ARG A 103 -11.14 4.62 6.93
CA ARG A 103 -10.26 5.42 7.81
C ARG A 103 -9.80 4.63 9.04
N VAL A 104 -10.73 3.92 9.67
CA VAL A 104 -10.42 3.05 10.83
C VAL A 104 -9.52 1.89 10.38
N MET A 105 -9.85 1.22 9.28
CA MET A 105 -9.09 0.08 8.76
C MET A 105 -7.68 0.47 8.34
N ILE A 106 -7.48 1.65 7.72
CA ILE A 106 -6.15 2.18 7.37
C ILE A 106 -5.32 2.32 8.65
N THR A 107 -5.89 2.95 9.68
CA THR A 107 -5.21 3.16 10.96
C THR A 107 -4.83 1.85 11.64
N VAL A 108 -5.78 0.92 11.74
CA VAL A 108 -5.54 -0.39 12.37
C VAL A 108 -4.51 -1.18 11.58
N PHE A 109 -4.65 -1.25 10.25
CA PHE A 109 -3.77 -2.02 9.39
C PHE A 109 -2.34 -1.51 9.47
N PHE A 110 -2.10 -0.20 9.27
CA PHE A 110 -0.73 0.33 9.24
C PHE A 110 -0.06 0.37 10.62
N THR A 111 -0.85 0.44 11.69
CA THR A 111 -0.33 0.24 13.05
C THR A 111 0.15 -1.21 13.25
N ALA A 112 -0.65 -2.20 12.83
CA ALA A 112 -0.25 -3.61 12.90
C ALA A 112 0.93 -3.91 11.95
N TYR A 113 0.92 -3.31 10.75
CA TYR A 113 1.97 -3.44 9.74
C TYR A 113 3.32 -2.94 10.25
N MET A 114 3.36 -1.81 10.96
CA MET A 114 4.56 -1.29 11.61
C MET A 114 5.17 -2.31 12.58
N VAL A 115 4.34 -2.92 13.43
CA VAL A 115 4.80 -3.94 14.39
C VAL A 115 5.30 -5.18 13.63
N PHE A 116 4.53 -5.65 12.65
CA PHE A 116 4.90 -6.79 11.82
C PHE A 116 6.26 -6.58 11.14
N LYS A 117 6.48 -5.44 10.48
CA LYS A 117 7.75 -5.15 9.80
C LYS A 117 8.92 -5.13 10.77
N THR A 118 8.75 -4.51 11.94
CA THR A 118 9.79 -4.50 12.98
C THR A 118 10.18 -5.92 13.41
N VAL A 119 9.18 -6.79 13.61
CA VAL A 119 9.40 -8.21 13.96
C VAL A 119 10.02 -8.98 12.80
N HIS A 120 9.56 -8.75 11.57
CA HIS A 120 10.06 -9.41 10.37
C HIS A 120 11.55 -9.14 10.16
N TYR A 121 11.98 -7.87 10.26
CA TYR A 121 13.41 -7.52 10.18
C TYR A 121 14.26 -8.19 11.27
N TYR A 122 13.71 -8.28 12.49
CA TYR A 122 14.41 -8.96 13.57
C TYR A 122 14.57 -10.46 13.30
N ILE A 123 13.52 -11.13 12.83
CA ILE A 123 13.53 -12.58 12.58
C ILE A 123 14.36 -12.95 11.36
N GLU A 124 14.19 -12.24 10.24
CA GLU A 124 14.79 -12.61 8.95
C GLU A 124 16.20 -12.07 8.79
N GLU A 125 16.52 -10.92 9.40
CA GLU A 125 17.80 -10.21 9.18
C GLU A 125 18.61 -9.98 10.45
N ASP A 126 18.13 -10.37 11.64
CA ASP A 126 18.76 -10.09 12.95
C ASP A 126 19.03 -8.58 13.17
N ARG A 127 18.12 -7.73 12.65
CA ARG A 127 18.24 -6.27 12.70
C ARG A 127 17.18 -5.64 13.58
N VAL A 128 17.60 -4.74 14.46
CA VAL A 128 16.70 -3.85 15.21
C VAL A 128 16.48 -2.57 14.40
N VAL A 129 15.36 -2.53 13.69
CA VAL A 129 14.97 -1.41 12.82
C VAL A 129 14.00 -0.45 13.50
N ARG A 130 13.77 0.70 12.87
CA ARG A 130 12.73 1.65 13.30
C ARG A 130 11.69 1.86 12.20
N CYS A 131 10.65 1.03 12.18
CA CYS A 131 9.47 1.29 11.38
C CYS A 131 8.51 2.24 12.15
N ARG A 132 7.86 3.18 11.46
CA ARG A 132 6.89 4.12 12.06
C ARG A 132 5.73 4.40 11.14
N TYR A 133 4.52 4.30 11.68
CA TYR A 133 3.31 4.81 11.04
C TYR A 133 3.02 6.22 11.56
N HIS A 134 2.97 7.21 10.65
CA HIS A 134 2.77 8.63 10.96
C HIS A 134 1.34 9.12 10.69
N GLY A 135 0.40 8.20 10.49
CA GLY A 135 -0.98 8.53 10.14
C GLY A 135 -1.18 8.60 8.62
N PHE A 136 -2.30 9.18 8.21
CA PHE A 136 -2.61 9.42 6.81
C PHE A 136 -3.34 10.75 6.66
N SER A 137 -3.26 11.32 5.47
CA SER A 137 -4.07 12.47 5.05
C SER A 137 -4.99 12.07 3.92
N LEU A 138 -6.08 12.81 3.75
CA LEU A 138 -6.95 12.70 2.58
C LEU A 138 -6.92 14.02 1.81
N LYS A 139 -7.14 13.92 0.50
CA LYS A 139 -7.25 15.09 -0.37
C LYS A 139 -8.46 15.95 0.00
N ALA A 140 -8.36 17.25 -0.29
CA ALA A 140 -9.47 18.17 -0.09
C ALA A 140 -10.69 17.74 -0.92
N GLY A 141 -11.86 17.69 -0.27
CA GLY A 141 -13.12 17.28 -0.91
C GLY A 141 -13.43 15.77 -0.84
N ILE A 142 -12.63 14.99 -0.09
CA ILE A 142 -12.85 13.57 0.22
C ILE A 142 -13.48 13.37 1.60
#